data_AF-A0AAE2BXK2-F1
#
_entry.id   AF-A0AAE2BXK2-F1
#
_cell.length_a   1.000
_cell.length_b   1.000
_cell.length_c   1.000
_cell.angle_alpha   90.00
_cell.angle_beta   90.00
_cell.angle_gamma   90.00
#
_symmetry.space_group_name_H-M   'P 1'
#
loop_
_entity.id
_entity.type
_entity.pdbx_description
1 polymer ?
#
loop_
_entity_poly.entity_id
_entity_poly.type
_entity_poly.pdbx_seq_one_letter_code
_entity_poly.pdbx_strand_id
1 'polypeptide(L)'
;MSSSQKVRASHILIKHEGSRRKSSWKDPEGRGISSTTRDQAVAQLKTIRDDILSGKSRFEVIIPKSSKVERLEENFLVFDFELTEEDMDLIKTIDRNYRTNQPAKFWGVDVYA
;
A
#
# COMPACT_ATOMS: atom_id res chain seq x y z
N MET A 1 -6.54 -21.08 -28.89
CA MET A 1 -5.68 -19.88 -28.93
C MET A 1 -5.36 -19.49 -27.49
N SER A 2 -4.09 -19.49 -27.11
CA SER A 2 -3.64 -19.13 -25.76
C SER A 2 -4.02 -17.67 -25.48
N SER A 3 -4.89 -17.42 -24.51
CA SER A 3 -5.13 -16.06 -24.04
C SER A 3 -3.84 -15.58 -23.36
N SER A 4 -3.29 -14.47 -23.84
CA SER A 4 -2.19 -13.77 -23.18
C SER A 4 -2.67 -13.34 -21.80
N GLN A 5 -2.37 -14.14 -20.77
CA GLN A 5 -2.63 -13.77 -19.39
C GLN A 5 -1.79 -12.53 -19.06
N LYS A 6 -2.46 -11.39 -18.95
CA LYS A 6 -1.85 -10.15 -18.47
C LYS A 6 -1.73 -10.23 -16.95
N VAL A 7 -0.50 -10.28 -16.46
CA VAL A 7 -0.18 -10.18 -15.03
C VAL A 7 0.19 -8.74 -14.67
N ARG A 8 -0.27 -8.27 -13.51
CA ARG A 8 0.15 -7.00 -12.89
C ARG A 8 1.03 -7.33 -11.70
N ALA A 9 2.22 -6.74 -11.65
CA ALA A 9 3.15 -6.88 -10.52
C ALA A 9 3.22 -5.58 -9.71
N SER A 10 3.30 -5.72 -8.40
CA SER A 10 3.57 -4.63 -7.45
C SER A 10 4.73 -5.04 -6.55
N HIS A 11 5.52 -4.08 -6.04
CA HIS A 11 6.67 -4.37 -5.17
C HIS A 11 6.74 -3.42 -3.98
N ILE A 12 7.25 -3.92 -2.85
CA ILE A 12 7.55 -3.16 -1.64
C ILE A 12 9.06 -3.23 -1.42
N LEU A 13 9.68 -2.08 -1.14
CA LEU A 13 11.12 -1.97 -0.90
C LEU A 13 11.36 -1.42 0.50
N ILE A 14 12.16 -2.12 1.29
CA ILE A 14 12.66 -1.66 2.60
C ILE A 14 14.17 -1.48 2.51
N LYS A 15 14.65 -0.27 2.82
CA LYS A 15 16.09 0.03 2.86
C LYS A 15 16.68 -0.42 4.20
N HIS A 16 17.95 -0.80 4.17
CA HIS A 16 18.70 -1.30 5.33
C HIS A 16 20.18 -0.92 5.22
N GLU A 17 20.98 -1.28 6.22
CA GLU A 17 22.40 -0.92 6.37
C GLU A 17 23.29 -1.32 5.17
N GLY A 18 22.88 -2.29 4.36
CA GLY A 18 23.61 -2.74 3.16
C GLY A 18 23.16 -2.03 1.87
N SER A 19 22.19 -1.13 1.95
CA SER A 19 21.67 -0.39 0.80
C SER A 19 22.72 0.58 0.25
N ARG A 20 22.96 0.56 -1.08
CA ARG A 20 23.91 1.48 -1.75
C ARG A 20 23.59 2.95 -1.48
N ARG A 21 22.31 3.32 -1.49
CA ARG A 21 21.83 4.67 -1.16
C ARG A 21 21.05 4.63 0.14
N LYS A 22 21.72 5.00 1.23
CA LYS A 22 21.17 5.03 2.59
C LYS A 22 20.35 6.26 2.91
N SER A 23 20.14 7.17 1.97
CA SER A 23 19.23 8.32 2.13
C SER A 23 17.88 8.07 1.47
N SER A 24 16.83 8.60 2.08
CA SER A 24 15.50 8.71 1.48
C SER A 24 14.91 10.09 1.81
N TRP A 25 13.79 10.47 1.19
CA TRP A 25 13.13 11.72 1.57
C TRP A 25 12.70 11.72 3.04
N LYS A 26 12.37 10.54 3.60
CA LYS A 26 11.95 10.35 4.99
C LYS A 26 13.13 10.21 5.97
N ASP A 27 14.30 9.85 5.47
CA ASP A 27 15.53 9.75 6.23
C ASP A 27 16.66 10.37 5.40
N PRO A 28 16.71 11.72 5.30
CA PRO A 28 17.69 12.41 4.46
C PRO A 28 19.12 12.08 4.87
N GLU A 29 19.35 12.02 6.18
CA GLU A 29 20.63 11.68 6.82
C GLU A 29 20.93 10.17 6.84
N GLY A 30 19.92 9.33 6.53
CA GLY A 30 20.09 7.88 6.46
C GLY A 30 20.37 7.20 7.80
N ARG A 31 20.03 7.82 8.92
CA ARG A 31 20.33 7.30 10.26
C ARG A 31 19.55 6.03 10.56
N GLY A 32 18.25 6.04 10.27
CA GLY A 32 17.38 4.87 10.45
C GLY A 32 17.69 3.75 9.45
N ILE A 33 17.99 4.12 8.20
CA ILE A 33 18.39 3.14 7.17
C ILE A 33 19.72 2.49 7.54
N SER A 34 20.66 3.25 8.09
CA SER A 34 21.97 2.73 8.49
C SER A 34 21.92 1.86 9.75
N SER A 35 20.97 2.11 10.66
CA SER A 35 20.78 1.29 11.86
C SER A 35 19.91 0.05 11.64
N THR A 36 19.12 0.02 10.55
CA THR A 36 18.27 -1.13 10.22
C THR A 36 19.10 -2.25 9.63
N THR A 37 19.18 -3.39 10.32
CA THR A 37 19.92 -4.55 9.81
C THR A 37 19.18 -5.21 8.64
N ARG A 38 19.90 -6.01 7.85
CA ARG A 38 19.26 -6.80 6.78
C ARG A 38 18.15 -7.69 7.32
N ASP A 39 18.37 -8.33 8.47
CA ASP A 39 17.40 -9.25 9.06
C ASP A 39 16.16 -8.54 9.58
N GLN A 40 16.32 -7.33 10.14
CA GLN A 40 15.19 -6.49 10.52
C GLN A 40 14.34 -6.09 9.32
N ALA A 41 14.97 -5.72 8.19
CA ALA A 41 14.24 -5.40 6.97
C ALA A 41 13.50 -6.62 6.40
N VAL A 42 14.12 -7.81 6.44
CA VAL A 42 13.46 -9.07 6.03
C VAL A 42 12.29 -9.40 6.96
N ALA A 43 12.43 -9.21 8.27
CA ALA A 43 11.36 -9.43 9.23
C ALA A 43 10.16 -8.51 8.95
N GLN A 44 10.41 -7.22 8.72
CA GLN A 44 9.35 -6.26 8.34
C GLN A 44 8.64 -6.68 7.05
N LEU A 45 9.37 -7.09 6.02
CA LEU A 45 8.78 -7.59 4.77
C LEU A 45 7.91 -8.83 5.00
N LYS A 46 8.34 -9.76 5.86
CA LYS A 46 7.57 -10.96 6.21
C LYS A 46 6.28 -10.60 6.94
N THR A 47 6.34 -9.70 7.92
CA THR A 47 5.14 -9.22 8.62
C THR A 47 4.15 -8.59 7.65
N ILE A 48 4.61 -7.69 6.78
CA ILE A 48 3.75 -7.07 5.76
C ILE A 48 3.13 -8.12 4.85
N ARG A 49 3.90 -9.11 4.40
CA ARG A 49 3.40 -10.22 3.59
C ARG A 49 2.33 -11.01 4.34
N ASP A 50 2.57 -11.36 5.59
CA ASP A 50 1.67 -12.18 6.38
C ASP A 50 0.36 -11.43 6.71
N ASP A 51 0.43 -10.11 6.95
CA ASP A 51 -0.74 -9.24 7.08
C ASP A 51 -1.56 -9.16 5.78
N ILE A 52 -0.89 -9.15 4.62
CA ILE A 52 -1.57 -9.20 3.31
C ILE A 52 -2.24 -10.56 3.08
N LEU A 53 -1.52 -11.65 3.35
CA LEU A 53 -2.03 -13.01 3.14
C LEU A 53 -3.16 -13.38 4.10
N SER A 54 -3.12 -12.88 5.35
CA SER A 54 -4.19 -13.07 6.33
C SER A 54 -5.42 -12.18 6.08
N GLY A 55 -5.35 -11.25 5.12
CA GLY A 55 -6.43 -10.33 4.81
C GLY A 55 -6.57 -9.17 5.80
N LYS A 56 -5.68 -9.06 6.79
CA LYS A 56 -5.63 -7.95 7.75
C LYS A 56 -5.30 -6.62 7.08
N SER A 57 -4.57 -6.64 5.98
CA SER A 57 -4.25 -5.46 5.16
C SER A 57 -4.29 -5.79 3.68
N ARG A 58 -4.59 -4.79 2.83
CA ARG A 58 -4.48 -4.94 1.38
C ARG A 58 -3.25 -4.19 0.89
N PHE A 59 -2.63 -4.67 -0.18
CA PHE A 59 -1.43 -4.06 -0.75
C PHE A 59 -1.65 -2.57 -1.09
N GLU A 60 -2.85 -2.20 -1.55
CA GLU A 60 -3.24 -0.83 -1.89
C GLU A 60 -3.38 0.09 -0.68
N VAL A 61 -3.77 -0.46 0.48
CA VAL A 61 -3.92 0.29 1.74
C VAL A 61 -2.55 0.62 2.32
N ILE A 62 -1.57 -0.26 2.10
CA ILE A 62 -0.18 -0.07 2.53
C ILE A 62 0.52 1.05 1.75
N ILE A 63 0.02 1.44 0.57
CA ILE A 63 0.64 2.44 -0.31
C ILE A 63 -0.36 3.52 -0.72
N PRO A 64 -0.69 4.48 0.17
CA PRO A 64 -1.43 5.67 -0.22
C PRO A 64 -0.60 6.48 -1.22
N LYS A 65 -1.11 6.64 -2.44
CA LYS A 65 -0.41 7.33 -3.53
C LYS A 65 -0.54 8.86 -3.34
N SER A 66 0.57 9.52 -2.99
CA SER A 66 0.68 10.99 -3.05
C SER A 66 2.00 11.42 -3.71
N SER A 67 1.96 12.54 -4.43
CA SER A 67 3.16 13.22 -4.95
C SER A 67 3.52 14.48 -4.15
N LYS A 68 2.70 14.86 -3.18
CA LYS A 68 2.94 15.99 -2.26
C LYS A 68 3.55 15.46 -0.97
N VAL A 69 4.62 16.08 -0.50
CA VAL A 69 5.43 15.62 0.64
C VAL A 69 4.62 15.62 1.93
N GLU A 70 3.85 16.69 2.16
CA GLU A 70 3.04 16.88 3.37
C GLU A 70 1.98 15.77 3.50
N ARG A 71 1.34 15.43 2.37
CA ARG A 71 0.35 14.34 2.32
C ARG A 71 0.97 12.95 2.48
N LEU A 72 2.25 12.76 2.13
CA LEU A 72 2.93 11.49 2.40
C LEU A 72 3.18 11.30 3.89
N GLU A 73 3.44 12.40 4.61
CA GLU A 73 3.58 12.40 6.07
C GLU A 73 2.23 12.15 6.74
N GLU A 74 1.17 12.88 6.36
CA GLU A 74 -0.20 12.67 6.85
C GLU A 74 -0.69 11.24 6.63
N ASN A 75 -0.54 10.71 5.41
CA ASN A 75 -0.95 9.35 5.06
C ASN A 75 -0.19 8.27 5.86
N PHE A 76 1.01 8.59 6.35
CA PHE A 76 1.79 7.68 7.19
C PHE A 76 1.36 7.74 8.66
N LEU A 77 0.84 8.88 9.13
CA LEU A 77 0.47 9.13 10.52
C LEU A 77 -1.00 8.79 10.84
N VAL A 78 -1.72 8.13 9.92
CA VAL A 78 -3.15 7.79 10.03
C VAL A 78 -3.51 6.77 11.14
N PHE A 79 -2.56 6.40 12.01
CA PHE A 79 -2.71 5.35 13.01
C PHE A 79 -2.99 5.89 14.44
N ASP A 80 -3.30 7.17 14.57
CA ASP A 80 -3.58 7.84 15.85
C ASP A 80 -5.06 7.84 16.25
N PHE A 81 -5.93 7.14 15.52
CA PHE A 81 -7.34 6.97 15.84
C PHE A 81 -7.82 5.54 15.56
N GLU A 82 -8.88 5.15 16.25
CA GLU A 82 -9.62 3.92 16.01
C GLU A 82 -11.04 4.26 15.56
N LEU A 83 -11.61 3.46 14.65
CA LEU A 83 -12.99 3.61 14.21
C LEU A 83 -13.89 2.79 15.13
N THR A 84 -14.97 3.40 15.64
CA THR A 84 -15.96 2.67 16.44
C THR A 84 -16.83 1.77 15.55
N GLU A 85 -17.55 0.84 16.16
CA GLU A 85 -18.52 0.02 15.42
C GLU A 85 -19.60 0.89 14.75
N GLU A 86 -20.03 1.98 15.40
CA GLU A 86 -21.00 2.91 14.81
C GLU A 86 -20.45 3.63 13.58
N ASP A 87 -19.19 4.07 13.61
CA ASP A 87 -18.52 4.70 12.47
C ASP A 87 -18.40 3.72 11.30
N MET A 88 -18.04 2.47 11.59
CA MET A 88 -17.94 1.41 10.59
C MET A 88 -19.29 1.13 9.94
N ASP A 89 -20.38 1.12 10.72
CA ASP A 89 -21.73 0.95 10.20
C ASP A 89 -22.19 2.16 9.38
N LEU A 90 -21.85 3.38 9.80
CA LEU A 90 -22.09 4.60 9.02
C LEU A 90 -21.35 4.55 7.68
N ILE A 91 -20.08 4.14 7.66
CA ILE A 91 -19.29 4.03 6.42
C ILE A 91 -19.93 3.03 5.45
N LYS A 92 -20.47 1.91 5.93
CA LYS A 92 -21.17 0.93 5.08
C LYS A 92 -22.36 1.55 4.35
N THR A 93 -23.05 2.52 4.95
CA THR A 93 -24.17 3.22 4.29
C THR A 93 -23.74 4.06 3.09
N ILE A 94 -22.45 4.41 3.00
CA ILE A 94 -21.90 5.21 1.90
C ILE A 94 -21.60 4.33 0.68
N ASP A 95 -21.53 3.00 0.83
CA ASP A 95 -21.29 2.11 -0.31
C ASP A 95 -22.46 2.20 -1.32
N ARG A 96 -22.10 2.49 -2.57
CA ARG A 96 -23.04 2.60 -3.70
C ARG A 96 -22.78 1.55 -4.77
N ASN A 97 -21.92 0.57 -4.47
CA ASN A 97 -21.35 -0.35 -5.47
C ASN A 97 -20.79 0.42 -6.69
N TYR A 98 -20.27 1.63 -6.45
CA TYR A 98 -19.82 2.55 -7.49
C TYR A 98 -18.34 2.32 -7.79
N ARG A 99 -18.03 1.98 -9.05
CA ARG A 99 -16.65 1.82 -9.53
C ARG A 99 -16.20 3.06 -10.31
N THR A 100 -15.06 3.62 -9.92
CA THR A 100 -14.43 4.76 -10.60
C THR A 100 -13.73 4.34 -11.90
N ASN A 101 -13.14 3.15 -11.93
CA ASN A 101 -12.58 2.57 -13.15
C ASN A 101 -13.65 1.73 -13.85
N GLN A 102 -14.11 2.17 -15.02
CA GLN A 102 -15.16 1.49 -15.79
C GLN A 102 -14.65 1.14 -17.20
N PRO A 103 -13.88 0.05 -17.36
CA PRO A 103 -13.35 -0.34 -18.67
C PRO A 103 -14.45 -0.61 -19.71
N ALA A 104 -15.65 -1.04 -19.29
CA ALA A 104 -16.79 -1.17 -20.21
C ALA A 104 -17.14 0.17 -20.88
N LYS A 105 -17.12 1.26 -20.11
CA LYS A 105 -17.40 2.62 -20.60
C LYS A 105 -16.26 3.19 -21.43
N PHE A 106 -15.00 2.99 -21.01
CA PHE A 106 -13.85 3.61 -21.66
C PHE A 106 -13.27 2.79 -22.81
N TRP A 107 -13.29 1.46 -22.70
CA TRP A 107 -12.64 0.50 -23.61
C TRP A 107 -13.63 -0.46 -24.29
N GLY A 108 -14.92 -0.42 -23.94
CA GLY A 108 -15.94 -1.32 -24.51
C GLY A 108 -15.81 -2.77 -24.05
N VAL A 109 -14.98 -3.05 -23.04
CA VAL A 109 -14.75 -4.40 -22.52
C VAL A 109 -15.32 -4.48 -21.12
N ASP A 110 -16.32 -5.35 -20.93
CA ASP A 110 -16.84 -5.62 -19.60
C ASP A 110 -15.97 -6.66 -18.89
N VAL A 111 -15.17 -6.17 -17.95
CA VAL A 111 -14.27 -6.98 -17.11
C VAL A 111 -14.89 -7.31 -15.76
N TYR A 112 -16.07 -6.77 -15.47
CA TYR A 112 -16.73 -6.87 -14.17
C TYR A 112 -18.13 -7.49 -14.26
N ALA A 113 -18.53 -7.95 -15.44
CA ALA A 113 -19.70 -8.82 -15.66
C ALA A 113 -19.62 -10.12 -14.88
#